data_AF-A0A9W5W763-F1
#
_entry.id   AF-A0A9W5W763-F1
#
_cell.length_a   1.000
_cell.length_b   1.000
_cell.length_c   1.000
_cell.angle_alpha   90.00
_cell.angle_beta   90.00
_cell.angle_gamma   90.00
#
_symmetry.space_group_name_H-M   'P 1'
#
loop_
_entity.id
_entity.type
_entity.pdbx_description
1 polymer ?
#
loop_
_entity_poly.entity_id
_entity_poly.type
_entity_poly.pdbx_seq_one_letter_code
_entity_poly.pdbx_strand_id
1 'polypeptide(L)' 'MAQERTGVATLKGSPLTLLGPELKKGDKAPDFRLNKSLVDSVTLADFAGKVKLISVVPSIDTGVC' A
#
# COMPACT_ATOMS: atom_id res chain seq x y z
N MET A 1 8.18 -6.36 16.39
CA MET A 1 6.86 -6.94 16.04
C MET A 1 6.07 -5.84 15.36
N ALA A 2 5.43 -6.13 14.22
CA ALA A 2 4.62 -5.12 13.53
C ALA A 2 3.35 -4.84 14.35
N GLN A 3 2.89 -3.57 14.39
CA GLN A 3 1.64 -3.21 15.04
C GLN A 3 0.47 -3.90 14.32
N GLU A 4 -0.44 -4.52 15.07
CA GLU A 4 -1.65 -5.13 14.52
C GLU A 4 -2.86 -4.21 14.72
N ARG A 5 -3.74 -4.16 13.71
CA ARG A 5 -4.94 -3.34 13.70
C ARG A 5 -6.13 -4.13 13.15
N THR A 6 -6.96 -4.67 14.05
CA THR A 6 -8.09 -5.52 13.68
C THR A 6 -9.38 -4.71 13.52
N GLY A 7 -10.17 -5.01 12.48
CA GLY A 7 -11.52 -4.46 12.31
C GLY A 7 -11.59 -3.03 11.78
N VAL A 8 -10.44 -2.44 11.41
CA VAL A 8 -10.37 -1.10 10.81
C VAL A 8 -10.75 -1.09 9.32
N ALA A 9 -10.78 -2.25 8.69
CA ALA A 9 -11.25 -2.46 7.32
C ALA A 9 -12.04 -3.77 7.25
N THR A 10 -12.96 -3.86 6.29
CA THR A 10 -13.73 -5.07 6.01
C THR A 10 -13.59 -5.48 4.55
N LEU A 11 -13.63 -6.78 4.29
CA LEU A 11 -13.73 -7.35 2.94
C LEU A 11 -14.97 -8.21 2.88
N LYS A 12 -15.96 -7.80 2.07
CA LYS A 12 -17.27 -8.45 1.98
C LYS A 12 -17.96 -8.60 3.36
N GLY A 13 -17.81 -7.60 4.23
CA GLY A 13 -18.38 -7.60 5.58
C GLY A 13 -17.52 -8.31 6.64
N SER A 14 -16.50 -9.08 6.25
CA SER A 14 -15.58 -9.73 7.18
C SER A 14 -14.47 -8.77 7.62
N PRO A 15 -14.20 -8.61 8.92
CA PRO A 15 -13.13 -7.75 9.40
C PRO A 15 -11.75 -8.29 9.00
N LEU A 16 -10.84 -7.38 8.64
CA LEU A 16 -9.45 -7.69 8.35
C LEU A 16 -8.55 -7.18 9.47
N THR A 17 -7.44 -7.89 9.69
CA THR A 17 -6.31 -7.41 10.50
C THR A 17 -5.27 -6.82 9.58
N LEU A 18 -4.98 -5.53 9.76
CA LEU A 18 -3.91 -4.84 9.05
C LEU A 18 -2.64 -4.82 9.89
N LEU A 19 -1.50 -4.92 9.22
CA LEU A 19 -0.18 -4.84 9.85
C LEU A 19 0.46 -3.48 9.56
N GLY A 20 1.12 -2.94 10.57
CA GLY A 20 1.79 -1.65 10.52
C GLY A 20 0.91 -0.47 10.95
N PRO A 21 1.54 0.69 11.16
CA PRO A 21 0.84 1.90 11.59
C PRO A 21 -0.03 2.50 10.48
N GLU A 22 -1.00 3.32 10.86
CA GLU A 22 -1.68 4.22 9.92
C GLU A 22 -0.76 5.37 9.53
N LEU A 23 -0.70 5.68 8.24
CA LEU A 23 -0.03 6.90 7.77
C LEU A 23 -0.99 8.08 7.81
N LYS A 24 -0.50 9.22 8.30
CA LYS A 24 -1.24 10.48 8.40
C LYS A 24 -0.62 11.55 7.51
N LYS A 25 -1.37 12.62 7.27
CA LYS A 25 -0.87 13.79 6.53
C LYS A 25 0.35 14.38 7.24
N GLY A 26 1.40 14.64 6.48
CA GLY A 26 2.67 15.16 7.00
C GLY A 26 3.68 14.06 7.35
N ASP A 27 3.25 12.80 7.47
CA ASP A 27 4.18 11.70 7.70
C ASP A 27 5.08 11.49 6.48
N LYS A 28 6.35 11.17 6.75
CA LYS A 28 7.26 10.73 5.70
C LYS A 28 6.81 9.37 5.18
N ALA A 29 6.55 9.29 3.88
CA ALA A 29 6.18 8.03 3.24
C ALA A 29 7.28 6.97 3.47
N PRO A 30 6.93 5.76 3.93
CA PRO A 30 7.87 4.64 4.00
C PRO A 30 8.41 4.30 2.62
N ASP A 31 9.68 3.91 2.56
CA ASP A 31 10.25 3.40 1.32
C ASP A 31 9.63 2.04 0.97
N PHE A 32 9.61 1.72 -0.32
CA PHE A 32 9.12 0.45 -0.83
C PHE A 32 9.99 -0.01 -1.98
N ARG A 33 9.94 -1.31 -2.26
CA ARG A 33 10.43 -1.91 -3.50
C ARG A 33 9.35 -2.80 -4.08
N LEU A 34 8.99 -2.56 -5.34
CA LEU A 34 7.95 -3.28 -6.06
C LEU A 34 8.52 -3.81 -7.37
N ASN A 35 7.87 -4.82 -7.94
CA ASN A 35 8.16 -5.26 -9.29
C ASN A 35 7.40 -4.36 -10.27
N LYS A 36 8.12 -3.72 -11.18
CA LYS A 36 7.56 -2.90 -12.26
C LYS A 36 7.24 -3.77 -13.49
N SER A 37 8.04 -4.80 -13.71
CA SER A 37 7.86 -5.81 -14.74
C SER A 37 8.25 -7.18 -14.15
N LEU A 38 8.32 -8.22 -14.99
CA LEU A 38 8.81 -9.54 -14.56
C LEU A 38 10.28 -9.55 -14.16
N VAL A 39 11.06 -8.54 -14.61
CA VAL A 39 12.52 -8.49 -14.42
C VAL A 39 12.98 -7.20 -13.73
N ASP A 40 12.21 -6.12 -13.82
CA ASP A 40 12.58 -4.83 -13.28
C ASP A 40 11.91 -4.56 -11.94
N SER A 41 12.69 -4.08 -10.98
CA SER A 41 12.18 -3.55 -9.72
C SER A 41 12.19 -2.03 -9.71
N VAL A 42 11.27 -1.43 -8.97
CA VAL A 42 11.17 0.01 -8.75
C VAL A 42 11.05 0.31 -7.26
N THR A 43 11.55 1.47 -6.85
CA THR A 43 11.52 1.99 -5.48
C THR A 43 10.79 3.32 -5.41
N LEU A 44 10.50 3.83 -4.21
CA LEU A 44 9.94 5.17 -4.05
C LEU A 44 10.91 6.26 -4.56
N ALA A 45 12.22 6.02 -4.41
CA ALA A 45 13.27 6.97 -4.79
C ALA A 45 13.32 7.22 -6.32
N ASP A 46 12.95 6.23 -7.14
CA ASP A 46 12.92 6.35 -8.60
C ASP A 46 11.91 7.41 -9.09
N PHE A 47 11.00 7.85 -8.22
CA PHE A 47 10.01 8.91 -8.48
C PHE A 47 10.33 10.22 -7.74
N ALA A 48 11.59 10.46 -7.36
CA ALA A 48 12.00 11.71 -6.73
C ALA A 48 11.61 12.95 -7.57
N GLY A 49 11.26 14.05 -6.88
CA GLY A 49 10.87 15.32 -7.52
C GLY A 49 9.46 15.34 -8.13
N LYS A 50 8.72 14.22 -8.14
CA LYS A 50 7.34 14.14 -8.62
C LYS A 50 6.34 14.03 -7.46
N VAL A 51 5.10 14.41 -7.73
CA VAL A 51 3.93 14.05 -6.91
C VAL A 51 3.52 12.62 -7.27
N LYS A 52 3.25 11.79 -6.26
CA LYS A 52 2.90 10.37 -6.43
C LYS A 52 1.53 10.13 -5.82
N LEU A 53 0.62 9.56 -6.61
CA LEU A 53 -0.64 9.01 -6.15
C LEU A 53 -0.49 7.49 -6.08
N ILE A 54 -0.67 6.91 -4.90
CA ILE A 54 -0.58 5.47 -4.69
C ILE A 54 -2.02 4.94 -4.58
N SER A 55 -2.44 4.16 -5.58
CA SER A 55 -3.70 3.41 -5.54
C SER A 55 -3.38 1.94 -5.26
N VAL A 56 -3.97 1.38 -4.20
CA VAL A 56 -3.72 0.00 -3.75
C VAL A 56 -5.05 -0.74 -3.75
N VAL A 57 -5.08 -1.88 -4.44
CA VAL A 57 -6.27 -2.74 -4.55
C VAL A 57 -5.92 -4.17 -4.14
N PRO A 58 -6.88 -4.95 -3.61
CA PRO A 58 -6.64 -6.35 -3.27
C PRO A 58 -6.29 -7.22 -4.49
N SER A 59 -6.92 -6.94 -5.63
CA SER A 59 -6.63 -7.61 -6.91
C SER A 59 -7.12 -6.73 -8.06
N ILE A 60 -6.28 -6.59 -9.09
CA ILE A 60 -6.61 -5.85 -10.31
C ILE A 60 -7.55 -6.65 -11.23
N ASP A 61 -7.62 -7.97 -11.05
CA ASP A 61 -8.43 -8.88 -11.89
C ASP A 61 -9.89 -8.94 -11.43
N THR A 62 -10.37 -7.90 -10.74
CA THR A 62 -11.75 -7.81 -10.24
C THR A 62 -12.47 -6.61 -10.83
N GLY A 63 -13.80 -6.68 -10.92
CA GLY A 63 -14.60 -5.65 -11.61
C GLY A 63 -14.62 -4.27 -10.95
N VAL A 64 -14.04 -4.13 -9.76
CA VAL A 64 -13.89 -2.83 -9.05
C VAL A 64 -12.46 -2.75 -8.52
N CYS A 65 -11.77 -1.68 -8.90
CA CYS A 65 -10.40 -1.34 -8.49
C CYS A 65 -10.39 0.08 -7.92
#